data_AF-A0A3S3N6Z9-F1
#
_entry.id   AF-A0A3S3N6Z9-F1
#
_cell.length_a   1.000
_cell.length_b   1.000
_cell.length_c   1.000
_cell.angle_alpha   90.00
_cell.angle_beta   90.00
_cell.angle_gamma   90.00
#
_symmetry.space_group_name_H-M   'P 1'
#
loop_
_entity.id
_entity.type
_entity.pdbx_description
1 polymer ?
#
loop_
_entity_poly.entity_id
_entity_poly.type
_entity_poly.pdbx_seq_one_letter_code
_entity_poly.pdbx_strand_id
1 'polypeptide(L)'
;MVSFLLFLLRCCPNLQQLALEDGSIGPGSPFETDYWEKQRPPKCLIIHLTKIQIENIGLCDKNVFDLMKFFLLNARDLIKMSITINCLRFDWALVKEITVKEFFPLKRPSPHALIEIKPRGRQINSF
;
A
#
# COMPACT_ATOMS: atom_id res chain seq x y z
N MET A 1 17.89 -3.19 -9.71
CA MET A 1 16.91 -4.28 -9.91
C MET A 1 15.50 -3.68 -9.86
N VAL A 2 14.61 -4.05 -10.79
CA VAL A 2 13.21 -3.57 -10.78
C VAL A 2 12.36 -4.59 -10.03
N SER A 3 11.51 -4.16 -9.09
CA SER A 3 10.62 -5.06 -8.37
C SER A 3 9.66 -5.73 -9.37
N PHE A 4 9.35 -7.01 -9.15
CA PHE A 4 8.42 -7.74 -9.99
C PHE A 4 7.06 -7.02 -10.09
N LEU A 5 6.62 -6.41 -8.98
CA LEU A 5 5.42 -5.57 -8.95
C LEU A 5 5.52 -4.37 -9.90
N LEU A 6 6.61 -3.60 -9.89
CA LEU A 6 6.77 -2.47 -10.82
C LEU A 6 6.85 -2.91 -12.27
N PHE A 7 7.49 -4.05 -12.53
CA PHE A 7 7.51 -4.64 -13.87
C PHE A 7 6.07 -4.92 -14.34
N LEU A 8 5.26 -5.60 -13.53
CA LEU A 8 3.85 -5.88 -13.86
C LEU A 8 3.04 -4.60 -14.07
N LEU A 9 3.16 -3.62 -13.19
CA LEU A 9 2.44 -2.34 -13.33
C LEU A 9 2.85 -1.59 -14.61
N ARG A 10 4.10 -1.70 -15.05
CA ARG A 10 4.57 -1.10 -16.31
C ARG A 10 4.06 -1.86 -17.54
N CYS A 11 3.93 -3.19 -17.44
CA CYS A 11 3.40 -4.03 -18.51
C CYS A 11 1.87 -3.95 -18.65
N CYS A 12 1.16 -3.52 -17.61
CA CYS A 12 -0.30 -3.42 -17.59
C CYS A 12 -0.77 -1.95 -17.56
N PRO A 13 -0.60 -1.16 -18.64
CA PRO A 13 -0.81 0.29 -18.61
C PRO A 13 -2.25 0.73 -18.30
N ASN A 14 -3.24 -0.16 -18.49
CA ASN A 14 -4.66 0.12 -18.25
C ASN A 14 -5.19 -0.59 -16.97
N LEU A 15 -4.30 -1.05 -16.08
CA LEU A 15 -4.70 -1.75 -14.86
C LEU A 15 -5.55 -0.83 -13.97
N GLN A 16 -6.76 -1.27 -13.65
CA GLN A 16 -7.69 -0.52 -12.80
C GLN A 16 -7.75 -1.01 -11.36
N GLN A 17 -7.53 -2.31 -11.15
CA GLN A 17 -7.63 -2.94 -9.84
C GLN A 17 -6.35 -3.72 -9.56
N LEU A 18 -5.79 -3.52 -8.38
CA LEU A 18 -4.60 -4.23 -7.91
C LEU A 18 -4.93 -4.93 -6.60
N ALA A 19 -4.68 -6.23 -6.54
CA ALA A 19 -4.74 -7.02 -5.32
C ALA A 19 -3.34 -7.56 -5.00
N LEU A 20 -2.89 -7.38 -3.76
CA LEU A 20 -1.61 -7.84 -3.24
C LEU A 20 -1.84 -8.61 -1.94
N GLU A 21 -1.09 -9.67 -1.75
CA GLU A 21 -1.01 -10.38 -0.47
C GLU A 21 0.44 -10.36 0.04
N ASP A 22 0.68 -10.53 1.34
CA ASP A 22 2.00 -10.56 2.00
C ASP A 22 3.09 -11.27 1.17
N GLY A 23 2.81 -12.47 0.65
CA GLY A 23 3.76 -13.24 -0.19
C GLY A 23 4.01 -12.66 -1.60
N SER A 24 3.20 -11.69 -2.03
CA SER A 24 3.30 -11.00 -3.33
C SER A 24 4.25 -9.79 -3.27
N ILE A 25 4.44 -9.24 -2.07
CA ILE A 25 5.42 -8.18 -1.79
C ILE A 25 6.67 -8.94 -1.31
N GLY A 26 7.40 -9.51 -2.27
CA GLY A 26 8.31 -10.63 -2.04
C GLY A 26 9.23 -10.49 -0.80
N PRO A 27 9.54 -11.60 -0.12
CA PRO A 27 10.43 -11.60 1.02
C PRO A 27 11.86 -11.25 0.58
N GLY A 28 12.44 -10.22 1.16
CA GLY A 28 13.90 -10.06 1.16
C GLY A 28 14.54 -9.42 -0.07
N SER A 29 13.84 -8.60 -0.86
CA SER A 29 14.56 -7.70 -1.75
C SER A 29 15.23 -6.60 -0.90
N PRO A 30 16.58 -6.48 -0.91
CA PRO A 30 17.29 -5.39 -0.26
C PRO A 30 17.09 -4.15 -1.11
N PHE A 31 15.86 -3.65 -1.12
CA PHE A 31 15.59 -2.36 -1.70
C PHE A 31 16.34 -1.33 -0.87
N GLU A 32 17.00 -0.42 -1.57
CA GLU A 32 17.52 0.79 -0.93
C GLU A 32 16.39 1.47 -0.15
N THR A 33 16.75 2.11 0.95
CA THR A 33 15.82 2.74 1.90
C THR A 33 14.85 3.75 1.26
N ASP A 34 15.14 4.22 0.06
CA ASP A 34 14.39 5.20 -0.75
C ASP A 34 13.99 4.63 -2.12
N TYR A 35 14.00 3.31 -2.28
CA TYR A 35 13.78 2.64 -3.57
C TYR A 35 12.53 3.14 -4.27
N TRP A 36 11.39 3.18 -3.57
CA TRP A 36 10.10 3.59 -4.12
C TRP A 36 10.04 5.08 -4.46
N GLU A 37 10.75 5.92 -3.71
CA GLU A 37 10.82 7.37 -3.97
C GLU A 37 11.56 7.67 -5.28
N LYS A 38 12.56 6.86 -5.63
CA LYS A 38 13.32 6.96 -6.89
C LYS A 38 12.56 6.43 -8.11
N GLN A 39 11.43 5.74 -7.94
CA GLN A 39 10.75 5.11 -9.07
C GLN A 39 9.86 6.09 -9.82
N ARG A 40 9.97 6.07 -11.14
CA ARG A 40 8.95 6.70 -11.99
C ARG A 40 7.64 5.91 -11.87
N PRO A 41 6.52 6.58 -11.53
CA PRO A 41 5.22 5.93 -11.41
C PRO A 41 4.77 5.36 -12.77
N PRO A 42 4.28 4.10 -12.80
CA PRO A 42 3.70 3.50 -14.00
C PRO A 42 2.45 4.24 -14.49
N LYS A 43 2.16 4.21 -15.79
CA LYS A 43 0.99 4.90 -16.36
C LYS A 43 -0.33 4.45 -15.73
N CYS A 44 -0.48 3.16 -15.46
CA CYS A 44 -1.68 2.62 -14.82
C CYS A 44 -1.90 3.23 -13.44
N LEU A 45 -0.83 3.39 -12.67
CA LEU A 45 -0.91 3.98 -11.33
C LEU A 45 -1.41 5.41 -11.40
N ILE A 46 -0.93 6.20 -12.37
CA ILE A 46 -1.27 7.62 -12.45
C ILE A 46 -2.72 7.85 -12.88
N ILE A 47 -3.25 7.12 -13.88
CA ILE A 47 -4.48 7.50 -14.62
C ILE A 47 -5.56 6.40 -14.68
N HIS A 48 -5.29 5.19 -14.19
CA HIS A 48 -6.23 4.07 -14.37
C HIS A 48 -6.54 3.33 -13.08
N LEU A 49 -5.61 3.32 -12.13
CA LEU A 49 -5.73 2.55 -10.92
C LEU A 49 -6.73 3.21 -9.96
N THR A 50 -7.91 2.60 -9.86
CA THR A 50 -9.03 3.08 -9.04
C THR A 50 -9.16 2.31 -7.73
N LYS A 51 -8.71 1.05 -7.68
CA LYS A 51 -8.84 0.20 -6.50
C LYS A 51 -7.55 -0.54 -6.17
N ILE A 52 -7.15 -0.47 -4.90
CA ILE A 52 -6.02 -1.23 -4.36
C ILE A 52 -6.50 -2.04 -3.16
N GLN A 53 -6.18 -3.32 -3.13
CA GLN A 53 -6.45 -4.22 -2.03
C GLN A 53 -5.13 -4.88 -1.61
N ILE A 54 -4.77 -4.73 -0.34
CA ILE A 54 -3.55 -5.30 0.22
C ILE A 54 -3.94 -6.13 1.44
N GLU A 55 -3.58 -7.41 1.42
CA GLU A 55 -3.97 -8.36 2.45
C GLU A 55 -2.74 -8.95 3.16
N ASN A 56 -2.93 -9.25 4.44
CA ASN A 56 -1.95 -9.93 5.30
C ASN A 56 -0.65 -9.21 5.58
N ILE A 57 -0.54 -7.92 5.24
CA ILE A 57 0.74 -7.24 5.36
C ILE A 57 1.09 -6.85 6.79
N GLY A 58 2.39 -6.80 7.06
CA GLY A 58 2.96 -6.11 8.20
C GLY A 58 3.32 -4.67 7.87
N LEU A 59 2.74 -3.71 8.58
CA LEU A 59 3.11 -2.28 8.46
C LEU A 59 4.46 -1.94 9.12
N CYS A 60 5.03 -2.86 9.90
CA CYS A 60 6.37 -2.72 10.47
C CYS A 60 7.48 -2.89 9.42
N ASP A 61 7.18 -3.46 8.25
CA ASP A 61 8.13 -3.50 7.14
C ASP A 61 8.12 -2.15 6.42
N LYS A 62 9.25 -1.44 6.54
CA LYS A 62 9.46 -0.14 5.90
C LYS A 62 9.20 -0.19 4.38
N ASN A 63 9.57 -1.27 3.71
CA ASN A 63 9.36 -1.41 2.26
C ASN A 63 7.88 -1.46 1.88
N VAL A 64 7.07 -2.14 2.70
CA VAL A 64 5.61 -2.20 2.50
C VAL A 64 5.02 -0.81 2.73
N PHE A 65 5.46 -0.15 3.80
CA PHE A 65 5.01 1.21 4.12
C PHE A 65 5.33 2.21 3.00
N ASP A 66 6.55 2.19 2.49
CA ASP A 66 7.01 3.05 1.40
C ASP A 66 6.31 2.72 0.07
N LEU A 67 5.97 1.46 -0.18
CA LEU A 67 5.11 1.06 -1.30
C LEU A 67 3.71 1.68 -1.20
N MET A 68 3.11 1.66 -0.01
CA MET A 68 1.79 2.26 0.17
C MET A 68 1.84 3.79 0.04
N LYS A 69 2.88 4.45 0.56
CA LYS A 69 3.16 5.87 0.30
C LYS A 69 3.26 6.12 -1.21
N PHE A 70 4.02 5.30 -1.91
CA PHE A 70 4.19 5.40 -3.36
C PHE A 70 2.85 5.29 -4.11
N PHE A 71 1.96 4.38 -3.71
CA PHE A 71 0.63 4.32 -4.31
C PHE A 71 -0.20 5.58 -4.01
N LEU A 72 -0.27 5.99 -2.75
CA LEU A 72 -1.07 7.16 -2.35
C LEU A 72 -0.61 8.48 -2.97
N LEU A 73 0.70 8.66 -3.16
CA LEU A 73 1.27 9.88 -3.73
C LEU A 73 1.12 9.96 -5.24
N ASN A 74 0.94 8.83 -5.93
CA ASN A 74 0.94 8.78 -7.39
C ASN A 74 -0.42 8.43 -8.01
N ALA A 75 -1.32 7.78 -7.26
CA ALA A 75 -2.61 7.36 -7.79
C ALA A 75 -3.64 8.51 -7.81
N ARG A 76 -3.86 9.09 -9.00
CA ARG A 76 -4.75 10.25 -9.17
C ARG A 76 -6.22 9.89 -9.20
N ASP A 77 -6.54 8.73 -9.78
CA ASP A 77 -7.92 8.27 -9.93
C ASP A 77 -8.29 7.22 -8.88
N LEU A 78 -7.53 7.14 -7.79
CA LEU A 78 -7.78 6.20 -6.71
C LEU A 78 -9.13 6.51 -6.05
N ILE A 79 -10.02 5.52 -6.05
CA ILE A 79 -11.33 5.59 -5.39
C ILE A 79 -11.27 4.90 -4.03
N LYS A 80 -10.59 3.74 -3.96
CA LYS A 80 -10.54 2.94 -2.73
C LYS A 80 -9.19 2.23 -2.56
N MET A 81 -8.65 2.32 -1.35
CA MET A 81 -7.54 1.49 -0.90
C MET A 81 -7.95 0.75 0.37
N SER A 82 -7.89 -0.58 0.34
CA SER A 82 -8.19 -1.42 1.49
C SER A 82 -6.95 -2.20 1.91
N ILE A 83 -6.58 -2.08 3.18
CA ILE A 83 -5.43 -2.73 3.77
C ILE A 83 -5.91 -3.59 4.93
N THR A 84 -5.53 -4.87 4.91
CA THR A 84 -5.85 -5.83 5.95
C THR A 84 -4.58 -6.30 6.63
N ILE A 85 -4.45 -6.03 7.93
CA ILE A 85 -3.23 -6.27 8.71
C ILE A 85 -3.32 -7.59 9.47
N ASN A 86 -2.27 -8.40 9.40
CA ASN A 86 -2.21 -9.65 10.14
C ASN A 86 -1.90 -9.41 11.64
N CYS A 87 -2.94 -9.28 12.46
CA CYS A 87 -2.80 -9.02 13.90
C CYS A 87 -2.27 -10.20 14.73
N LEU A 88 -2.12 -11.39 14.14
CA LEU A 88 -1.39 -12.49 14.79
C LEU A 88 0.12 -12.23 14.81
N ARG A 89 0.61 -11.37 13.91
CA ARG A 89 2.04 -11.06 13.75
C ARG A 89 2.40 -9.65 14.18
N PHE A 90 1.45 -8.71 14.17
CA PHE A 90 1.71 -7.28 14.35
C PHE A 90 0.77 -6.63 15.37
N ASP A 91 1.32 -5.75 16.19
CA ASP A 91 0.55 -4.96 17.16
C ASP A 91 -0.32 -3.91 16.45
N TRP A 92 -1.63 -4.02 16.65
CA TRP A 92 -2.61 -3.11 16.07
C TRP A 92 -2.53 -1.68 16.61
N ALA A 93 -2.11 -1.50 17.86
CA ALA A 93 -1.94 -0.17 18.44
C ALA A 93 -0.80 0.59 17.75
N LEU A 94 0.35 -0.08 17.58
CA LEU A 94 1.49 0.46 16.84
C LEU A 94 1.14 0.77 15.38
N VAL A 95 0.41 -0.12 14.72
CA VAL A 95 -0.12 0.08 13.36
C VAL A 95 -0.96 1.34 13.25
N LYS A 96 -1.88 1.56 14.20
CA LYS A 96 -2.72 2.77 14.25
C LYS A 96 -1.86 4.02 14.39
N GLU A 97 -0.88 3.99 15.30
CA GLU A 97 0.02 5.12 15.54
C GLU A 97 0.80 5.51 14.28
N ILE A 98 1.44 4.53 13.62
CA ILE A 98 2.19 4.76 12.38
C ILE A 98 1.28 5.32 11.29
N THR A 99 0.09 4.74 11.12
CA THR A 99 -0.87 5.20 10.11
C THR A 99 -1.29 6.65 10.34
N VAL A 100 -1.58 7.03 11.58
CA VAL A 100 -2.00 8.39 11.92
C VAL A 100 -0.88 9.40 11.73
N LYS A 101 0.35 9.06 12.13
CA LYS A 101 1.50 9.97 12.05
C LYS A 101 2.02 10.15 10.62
N GLU A 102 2.02 9.09 9.82
CA GLU A 102 2.78 9.07 8.57
C GLU A 102 1.92 8.89 7.32
N PHE A 103 0.74 8.26 7.43
CA PHE A 103 -0.07 7.87 6.28
C PHE A 103 -1.21 8.84 5.99
N PHE A 104 -1.97 9.25 7.01
CA PHE A 104 -3.09 10.19 6.82
C PHE A 104 -2.67 11.63 6.46
N PRO A 105 -1.55 12.17 6.97
CA PRO A 105 -1.10 13.52 6.61
C PRO A 105 -0.63 13.68 5.15
N LEU A 106 -0.46 12.58 4.41
CA LEU A 106 0.01 12.61 3.03
C LEU A 106 -0.96 13.41 2.16
N LYS A 107 -0.42 14.43 1.47
CA LYS A 107 -1.13 15.18 0.44
C LYS A 107 -1.32 14.29 -0.79
N ARG A 108 -2.48 13.65 -0.86
CA ARG A 108 -2.85 12.71 -1.92
C ARG A 108 -3.41 13.45 -3.14
N PRO A 109 -3.13 12.98 -4.36
CA PRO A 109 -3.77 13.51 -5.57
C PRO A 109 -5.28 13.22 -5.62
N SER A 110 -5.73 12.11 -5.03
CA SER A 110 -7.15 11.80 -4.83
C SER A 110 -7.55 12.02 -3.35
N PRO A 111 -8.03 13.22 -2.98
CA PRO A 111 -8.41 13.52 -1.60
C PRO A 111 -9.67 12.78 -1.15
N HIS A 112 -10.51 12.35 -2.09
CA HIS A 112 -11.76 11.63 -1.83
C HIS A 112 -11.59 10.11 -1.80
N ALA A 113 -10.38 9.60 -2.06
CA ALA A 113 -10.10 8.17 -1.98
C ALA A 113 -10.41 7.64 -0.57
N LEU A 114 -11.27 6.62 -0.52
CA LEU A 114 -11.57 5.91 0.73
C LEU A 114 -10.40 5.01 1.10
N ILE A 115 -9.74 5.32 2.22
CA ILE A 115 -8.65 4.51 2.76
C ILE A 115 -9.18 3.74 3.96
N GLU A 116 -9.21 2.41 3.86
CA GLU A 116 -9.62 1.53 4.95
C GLU A 116 -8.43 0.69 5.40
N ILE A 117 -8.07 0.79 6.67
CA ILE A 117 -7.10 -0.13 7.29
C ILE A 117 -7.84 -0.92 8.38
N LYS A 118 -7.83 -2.25 8.28
CA LYS A 118 -8.58 -3.14 9.16
C LYS A 118 -7.69 -4.29 9.65
N PRO A 119 -7.91 -4.80 10.87
CA PRO A 119 -7.26 -6.02 11.33
C PRO A 119 -7.85 -7.24 10.61
N ARG A 120 -7.01 -8.23 10.27
CA ARG A 120 -7.46 -9.56 9.83
C ARG A 120 -7.74 -10.41 11.05
N GLY A 121 -8.99 -10.86 11.21
CA GLY A 121 -9.30 -11.97 12.11
C GLY A 121 -9.33 -11.65 13.61
N ARG A 122 -10.31 -10.85 14.02
CA ARG A 122 -11.29 -10.99 15.13
C ARG A 122 -11.72 -9.58 15.45
N GLN A 123 -13.03 -9.35 15.46
CA GLN A 123 -13.61 -8.18 16.11
C GLN A 123 -13.08 -8.17 17.56
N ILE A 124 -12.09 -7.32 17.84
CA ILE A 124 -11.84 -6.92 19.21
C ILE A 124 -12.78 -5.75 19.41
N ASN A 125 -13.83 -6.03 20.17
CA ASN A 125 -14.86 -5.08 20.55
C ASN A 125 -14.24 -3.73 20.91
N SER A 126 -14.81 -2.69 20.31
CA SER A 126 -14.72 -1.30 20.71
C SER A 126 -14.90 -1.15 22.22
N PHE A 127 -13.97 -0.42 22.84
CA PHE A 127 -14.19 0.41 24.02
C PHE A 127 -13.70 1.82 23.67
#